data_AF-A0A9W4PS64-F1
#
_entry.id   AF-A0A9W4PS64-F1
#
_cell.length_a   1.000
_cell.length_b   1.000
_cell.length_c   1.000
_cell.angle_alpha   90.00
_cell.angle_beta   90.00
_cell.angle_gamma   90.00
#
_symmetry.space_group_name_H-M   'P 1'
#
loop_
_entity.id
_entity.type
_entity.pdbx_description
1 polymer ?
#
loop_
_entity_poly.entity_id
_entity_poly.type
_entity_poly.pdbx_seq_one_letter_code
_entity_poly.pdbx_strand_id
1 'polypeptide(L)'
;MISIDGAKKSKRGRPSVDSEAVNVRIERELLERIDDWRRYESDLPSRPEAIRRLLDAGISVPPSADALISALNGYSLLDAPSAASAADHLKRLLDAHYGRRKER
;
A
#
# COMPACT_ATOMS: atom_id res chain seq x y z
N MET A 1 50.03 22.18 5.31
CA MET A 1 48.80 21.44 4.98
C MET A 1 49.07 19.97 5.27
N ILE A 2 48.33 19.35 6.18
CA ILE A 2 48.45 17.90 6.46
C ILE A 2 47.17 17.25 5.93
N SER A 3 47.29 16.48 4.85
CA SER A 3 46.20 15.66 4.31
C SER A 3 46.13 14.35 5.09
N ILE A 4 44.93 13.94 5.45
CA ILE A 4 44.68 12.65 6.12
C ILE A 4 44.59 11.57 5.03
N ASP A 5 45.73 11.06 4.59
CA ASP A 5 45.82 9.88 3.73
C ASP A 5 45.90 8.62 4.60
N GLY A 6 44.77 7.99 4.89
CA GLY A 6 44.79 6.72 5.65
C GLY A 6 43.49 6.23 6.29
N ALA A 7 42.36 6.93 6.13
CA ALA A 7 41.10 6.45 6.67
C ALA A 7 40.65 5.14 5.97
N LYS A 8 40.99 3.99 6.57
CA LYS A 8 40.55 2.65 6.14
C LYS A 8 39.03 2.56 6.25
N LYS A 9 38.32 2.74 5.14
CA LYS A 9 36.85 2.62 5.09
C LYS A 9 36.45 1.24 5.61
N SER A 10 35.66 1.20 6.69
CA SER A 10 35.18 -0.06 7.24
C SER A 10 34.33 -0.78 6.19
N LYS A 11 34.68 -2.02 5.86
CA LYS A 11 33.98 -2.90 4.89
C LYS A 11 32.58 -3.34 5.33
N ARG A 12 32.08 -2.79 6.43
CA ARG A 12 30.80 -3.15 7.03
C ARG A 12 29.70 -2.43 6.25
N GLY A 13 29.20 -3.09 5.21
CA GLY A 13 27.99 -2.69 4.52
C GLY A 13 26.80 -2.65 5.49
N ARG A 14 25.70 -2.01 5.07
CA ARG A 14 24.43 -2.03 5.81
C ARG A 14 24.07 -3.51 6.07
N PRO A 15 23.64 -3.87 7.30
CA PRO A 15 23.14 -5.21 7.57
C PRO A 15 22.15 -5.63 6.49
N SER A 16 22.25 -6.87 6.02
CA SER A 16 21.30 -7.40 5.03
C SER A 16 19.91 -7.38 5.66
N VAL A 17 19.04 -6.56 5.09
CA VAL A 17 17.61 -6.51 5.39
C VAL A 17 16.89 -7.19 4.24
N ASP A 18 15.77 -7.86 4.52
CA ASP A 18 14.92 -8.51 3.51
C ASP A 18 14.10 -7.45 2.74
N SER A 19 14.79 -6.47 2.16
CA SER A 19 14.21 -5.39 1.37
C SER A 19 15.25 -4.80 0.44
N GLU A 20 14.88 -4.62 -0.81
CA GLU A 20 15.72 -3.99 -1.83
C GLU A 20 15.33 -2.51 -2.03
N ALA A 21 16.31 -1.67 -2.35
CA ALA A 21 16.07 -0.26 -2.62
C ALA A 21 15.55 -0.06 -4.05
N VAL A 22 14.31 0.43 -4.18
CA VAL A 22 13.70 0.74 -5.47
C VAL A 22 13.89 2.22 -5.80
N ASN A 23 14.65 2.51 -6.86
CA ASN A 23 14.89 3.87 -7.36
C ASN A 23 14.06 4.12 -8.61
N VAL A 24 12.94 4.84 -8.47
CA VAL A 24 12.04 5.20 -9.58
C VAL A 24 11.79 6.70 -9.57
N ARG A 25 11.73 7.31 -10.75
CA ARG A 25 11.31 8.70 -10.92
C ARG A 25 9.80 8.76 -10.99
N ILE A 26 9.20 9.54 -10.10
CA ILE A 26 7.76 9.73 -10.00
C ILE A 26 7.45 11.19 -10.34
N GLU A 27 6.35 11.42 -11.06
CA GLU A 27 5.86 12.76 -11.37
C GLU A 27 5.52 13.55 -10.09
N ARG A 28 5.75 14.87 -10.13
CA ARG A 28 5.55 15.74 -8.94
C ARG A 28 4.11 15.73 -8.44
N GLU A 29 3.14 15.79 -9.35
CA GLU A 29 1.72 15.76 -9.00
C GLU A 29 1.34 14.46 -8.27
N LEU A 30 1.88 13.31 -8.71
CA LEU A 30 1.64 12.05 -8.04
C LEU A 30 2.29 11.99 -6.65
N LEU A 31 3.48 12.57 -6.48
CA LEU A 31 4.12 12.70 -5.17
C LEU A 31 3.28 13.55 -4.20
N GLU A 32 2.73 14.67 -4.68
CA GLU A 32 1.85 15.54 -3.89
C GLU A 32 0.59 14.78 -3.45
N ARG A 33 -0.04 14.02 -4.35
CA ARG A 33 -1.19 13.17 -4.01
C ARG A 33 -0.87 12.11 -2.95
N ILE A 34 0.31 11.49 -3.01
CA ILE A 34 0.78 10.54 -1.98
C ILE A 34 1.01 11.25 -0.65
N ASP A 35 1.62 12.44 -0.70
CA ASP A 35 1.90 13.26 0.48
C ASP A 35 0.63 13.81 1.14
N ASP A 36 -0.44 14.04 0.38
CA ASP A 36 -1.74 14.42 0.90
C ASP A 36 -2.48 13.22 1.47
N TRP A 37 -2.47 12.07 0.77
CA TRP A 37 -3.06 10.83 1.26
C TRP A 37 -2.52 10.45 2.66
N ARG A 38 -1.20 10.50 2.86
CA ARG A 38 -0.59 10.15 4.15
C ARG A 38 -0.96 11.11 5.30
N ARG A 39 -1.46 12.32 5.03
CA ARG A 39 -1.88 13.28 6.08
C ARG A 39 -3.16 12.84 6.78
N TYR A 40 -3.97 12.05 6.09
CA TYR A 40 -5.23 11.53 6.63
C TYR A 40 -5.04 10.23 7.43
N GLU A 41 -3.87 9.61 7.32
CA GLU A 41 -3.51 8.41 8.09
C GLU A 41 -3.16 8.76 9.53
N SER A 42 -3.70 8.00 10.48
CA SER A 42 -3.56 8.26 11.92
C SER A 42 -2.11 8.27 12.43
N ASP A 43 -1.22 7.50 11.79
CA ASP A 43 0.17 7.35 12.17
C ASP A 43 1.14 8.21 11.36
N LEU A 44 0.62 9.02 10.41
CA LEU A 44 1.39 9.89 9.52
C LEU A 44 2.62 9.17 8.92
N PRO A 45 2.40 8.10 8.14
CA PRO A 45 3.48 7.24 7.67
C PRO A 45 4.49 8.04 6.83
N SER A 46 5.76 7.63 6.91
CA SER A 46 6.79 8.18 6.04
C SER A 46 6.42 7.97 4.57
N ARG A 47 6.93 8.80 3.65
CA ARG A 47 6.61 8.66 2.21
C ARG A 47 6.91 7.25 1.67
N PRO A 48 8.04 6.60 1.99
CA PRO A 48 8.28 5.22 1.60
C PRO A 48 7.27 4.22 2.19
N GLU A 49 6.81 4.42 3.42
CA GLU A 49 5.77 3.57 4.03
C GLU A 49 4.41 3.78 3.36
N ALA A 50 4.05 5.02 3.08
CA ALA A 50 2.82 5.36 2.36
C ALA A 50 2.80 4.69 0.98
N ILE A 51 3.90 4.76 0.23
CA ILE A 51 4.04 4.09 -1.06
C ILE A 51 3.86 2.57 -0.91
N ARG A 52 4.44 1.94 0.10
CA ARG A 52 4.27 0.48 0.33
C ARG A 52 2.82 0.12 0.59
N ARG A 53 2.10 0.88 1.44
CA ARG A 53 0.67 0.65 1.72
C ARG A 53 -0.18 0.78 0.46
N LEU A 54 0.06 1.82 -0.32
CA LEU A 54 -0.67 2.07 -1.57
C LEU A 54 -0.41 0.98 -2.62
N LEU A 55 0.82 0.48 -2.72
CA LEU A 55 1.16 -0.62 -3.63
C LEU A 55 0.52 -1.94 -3.19
N ASP A 56 0.55 -2.26 -1.89
CA ASP A 56 -0.09 -3.46 -1.34
C ASP A 56 -1.60 -3.45 -1.61
N ALA A 57 -2.26 -2.31 -1.37
CA ALA A 57 -3.66 -2.11 -1.70
C ALA A 57 -3.92 -2.21 -3.22
N GLY A 58 -3.07 -1.61 -4.05
CA GLY A 58 -3.23 -1.61 -5.51
C GLY A 58 -3.08 -2.99 -6.15
N ILE A 59 -2.15 -3.81 -5.68
CA ILE A 59 -1.92 -5.17 -6.20
C ILE A 59 -2.99 -6.15 -5.69
N SER A 60 -3.57 -5.89 -4.51
CA SER A 60 -4.67 -6.70 -3.97
C SER A 60 -5.97 -6.54 -4.76
N VAL A 61 -6.11 -5.48 -5.57
CA VAL A 61 -7.25 -5.29 -6.46
C VAL A 61 -6.92 -5.97 -7.80
N PRO A 62 -7.76 -6.89 -8.29
CA PRO A 62 -7.50 -7.54 -9.57
C PRO A 62 -7.48 -6.49 -10.71
N PRO A 63 -6.54 -6.60 -11.65
CA PRO A 63 -6.23 -5.53 -12.61
C PRO A 63 -7.29 -5.29 -13.69
N SER A 64 -8.35 -6.09 -13.72
CA SER A 64 -9.39 -6.00 -14.74
C SER A 64 -10.75 -5.63 -14.16
N ALA A 65 -11.40 -4.67 -14.81
CA ALA A 65 -12.82 -4.36 -14.61
C ALA A 65 -13.67 -5.64 -14.72
N ASP A 66 -13.29 -6.59 -15.57
CA ASP A 66 -13.92 -7.91 -15.73
C ASP A 66 -13.87 -8.78 -14.47
N ALA A 67 -12.77 -8.76 -13.71
CA ALA A 67 -12.64 -9.51 -12.47
C ALA A 67 -13.43 -8.84 -11.32
N LEU A 68 -13.44 -7.51 -11.28
CA LEU A 68 -14.30 -6.75 -10.35
C LEU A 68 -15.79 -6.92 -10.68
N ILE A 69 -16.16 -6.86 -11.96
CA ILE A 69 -17.52 -7.09 -12.45
C ILE A 69 -17.93 -8.55 -12.21
N SER A 70 -17.06 -9.56 -12.39
CA SER A 70 -17.35 -10.95 -12.03
C SER A 70 -17.52 -11.17 -10.53
N ALA A 71 -16.72 -10.50 -9.69
CA ALA A 71 -16.87 -10.55 -8.24
C ALA A 71 -18.18 -9.88 -7.77
N LEU A 72 -18.65 -8.87 -8.50
CA LEU A 72 -19.90 -8.15 -8.21
C LEU A 72 -21.14 -8.80 -8.85
N ASN A 73 -21.02 -9.50 -9.98
CA ASN A 73 -22.11 -10.17 -10.70
C ASN A 73 -22.70 -11.38 -9.94
N GLY A 74 -22.08 -11.80 -8.83
CA GLY A 74 -22.71 -12.68 -7.84
C GLY A 74 -23.82 -12.00 -7.01
N TYR A 75 -24.01 -10.69 -7.15
CA TYR A 75 -25.03 -9.90 -6.49
C TYR A 75 -26.07 -9.44 -7.53
N SER A 76 -27.23 -10.10 -7.55
CA SER A 76 -28.34 -9.74 -8.45
C SER A 76 -28.79 -8.29 -8.19
N LEU A 77 -28.71 -7.45 -9.22
CA LEU A 77 -29.11 -6.03 -9.16
C LEU A 77 -30.62 -5.83 -8.89
N LEU A 78 -31.41 -6.90 -9.01
CA LEU A 78 -32.86 -6.91 -8.76
C LEU A 78 -33.22 -7.21 -7.28
N ASP A 79 -32.25 -7.65 -6.48
CA ASP A 79 -32.42 -7.98 -5.05
C ASP A 79 -31.60 -7.08 -4.12
N ALA A 80 -31.04 -5.97 -4.62
CA ALA A 80 -30.20 -5.07 -3.83
C ALA A 80 -30.96 -4.52 -2.61
N PRO A 81 -30.61 -4.93 -1.38
CA PRO A 81 -31.08 -4.20 -0.21
C PRO A 81 -30.38 -2.84 -0.24
N SER A 82 -31.04 -1.80 0.27
CA SER A 82 -30.63 -0.39 0.18
C SER A 82 -29.13 -0.16 0.41
N ALA A 83 -28.60 0.98 -0.05
CA ALA A 83 -27.17 1.34 -0.03
C ALA A 83 -26.39 1.01 1.26
N ALA A 84 -27.07 0.91 2.41
CA ALA A 84 -26.53 0.40 3.67
C ALA A 84 -26.01 -1.05 3.61
N SER A 85 -26.66 -1.94 2.85
CA SER A 85 -26.28 -3.35 2.68
C SER A 85 -25.10 -3.57 1.74
N ALA A 86 -24.95 -2.71 0.71
CA ALA A 86 -23.78 -2.74 -0.16
C ALA A 86 -22.51 -2.33 0.61
N ALA A 87 -22.62 -1.31 1.47
CA ALA A 87 -21.55 -0.91 2.37
C ALA A 87 -21.23 -2.02 3.40
N ASP A 88 -22.25 -2.71 3.93
CA ASP A 88 -22.05 -3.85 4.85
C ASP A 88 -21.37 -5.04 4.14
N HIS A 89 -21.71 -5.31 2.88
CA HIS A 89 -21.10 -6.39 2.10
C HIS A 89 -19.63 -6.10 1.76
N LEU A 90 -19.32 -4.88 1.31
CA LEU A 90 -17.94 -4.45 1.09
C LEU A 90 -17.14 -4.50 2.39
N LYS A 91 -17.74 -4.04 3.50
CA LYS A 91 -17.13 -4.14 4.82
C LYS A 91 -16.89 -5.60 5.24
N ARG A 92 -17.81 -6.53 4.95
CA ARG A 92 -17.62 -7.98 5.22
C ARG A 92 -16.55 -8.62 4.34
N LEU A 93 -16.44 -8.25 3.07
CA LEU A 93 -15.38 -8.74 2.18
C LEU A 93 -14.02 -8.24 2.65
N LEU A 94 -13.93 -6.95 3.02
CA LEU A 94 -12.73 -6.38 3.61
C LEU A 94 -12.44 -7.01 4.97
N ASP A 95 -13.42 -7.20 5.86
CA ASP A 95 -13.24 -7.85 7.16
C ASP A 95 -12.86 -9.34 7.01
N ALA A 96 -13.33 -10.05 5.98
CA ALA A 96 -12.95 -11.44 5.71
C ALA A 96 -11.52 -11.58 5.17
N HIS A 97 -11.05 -10.60 4.38
CA HIS A 97 -9.68 -10.58 3.86
C HIS A 97 -8.66 -9.98 4.84
N TYR A 98 -9.03 -8.94 5.60
CA TYR A 98 -8.15 -8.25 6.54
C TYR A 98 -8.29 -8.74 8.00
N GLY A 99 -9.43 -9.32 8.40
CA GLY A 99 -9.73 -9.72 9.79
C GLY A 99 -8.95 -10.91 10.33
N ARG A 100 -8.22 -11.67 9.50
CA ARG A 100 -7.38 -12.78 9.96
C ARG A 100 -6.01 -12.38 10.54
N ARG A 101 -5.65 -11.09 10.55
CA ARG A 101 -4.33 -10.63 11.06
C ARG A 101 -4.31 -10.11 12.50
N LYS A 102 -5.42 -10.11 13.24
CA LYS A 102 -5.44 -9.59 14.63
C LYS A 102 -5.38 -10.65 15.73
N GLU A 103 -4.95 -11.87 15.42
CA GLU A 103 -4.71 -12.88 16.45
C GLU A 103 -3.53 -13.76 16.06
N ARG A 104 -2.31 -13.25 16.31
CA ARG A 104 -1.10 -13.99 16.68
C ARG A 104 0.05 -13.05 17.01
#